data_AF-A0A7M5VBY5-F1
#
_entry.id   AF-A0A7M5VBY5-F1
#
_cell.length_a   1.000
_cell.length_b   1.000
_cell.length_c   1.000
_cell.angle_alpha   90.00
_cell.angle_beta   90.00
_cell.angle_gamma   90.00
#
_symmetry.space_group_name_H-M   'P 1'
#
loop_
_entity.id
_entity.type
_entity.pdbx_description
1 polymer ?
#
loop_
_entity_poly.entity_id
_entity_poly.type
_entity_poly.pdbx_seq_one_letter_code
_entity_poly.pdbx_strand_id
1 'polypeptide(L)'
;MCTKEGVVFDLLNIVPFIKKYKKSPVTGEPMVAKDLVKLHFARNKKEEYHCPVTYKVFNENSHIVAIRTTGNVFAYEAVEELNLKTKNFRDLLTSEPFVRKDIITIQDPSKLEKFNISEFYHIKNNVKVLDEDEEAAKKDPKYRLGKTSVETENTLKELNETYKAPTESYLKSTEEAAKHPKDTPN
;
A
#
# COMPACT_ATOMS: atom_id res chain seq x y z
N MET A 1 10.12 0.99 -4.86
CA MET A 1 10.64 0.99 -3.47
C MET A 1 10.77 -0.44 -3.00
N CYS A 2 11.71 -0.76 -2.12
CA CYS A 2 11.96 -2.11 -1.64
C CYS A 2 12.17 -2.13 -0.12
N THR A 3 11.63 -3.13 0.56
CA THR A 3 11.86 -3.33 2.00
C THR A 3 13.11 -4.16 2.26
N LYS A 4 13.51 -4.25 3.53
CA LYS A 4 14.70 -5.00 3.96
C LYS A 4 14.57 -6.51 3.69
N GLU A 5 13.35 -7.01 3.67
CA GLU A 5 12.99 -8.40 3.35
C GLU A 5 12.96 -8.65 1.83
N GLY A 6 13.14 -7.61 1.04
CA GLY A 6 13.16 -7.67 -0.42
C GLY A 6 11.78 -7.66 -1.06
N VAL A 7 10.75 -7.15 -0.39
CA VAL A 7 9.44 -6.95 -1.02
C VAL A 7 9.45 -5.61 -1.76
N VAL A 8 9.05 -5.64 -3.03
CA VAL A 8 9.01 -4.47 -3.90
C VAL A 8 7.62 -3.88 -3.92
N PHE A 9 7.54 -2.57 -3.75
CA PHE A 9 6.31 -1.79 -3.84
C PHE A 9 6.46 -0.62 -4.79
N ASP A 10 5.35 -0.24 -5.40
CA ASP A 10 5.25 1.04 -6.07
C ASP A 10 5.24 2.19 -5.04
N LEU A 11 5.95 3.27 -5.36
CA LEU A 11 6.08 4.46 -4.52
C LEU A 11 4.72 5.06 -4.18
N LEU A 12 3.86 5.19 -5.20
CA LEU A 12 2.55 5.84 -5.08
C LEU A 12 1.62 5.08 -4.12
N ASN A 13 1.79 3.77 -4.00
CA ASN A 13 0.94 2.93 -3.16
C ASN A 13 1.51 2.77 -1.74
N ILE A 14 2.82 2.58 -1.60
CA ILE A 14 3.43 2.28 -0.31
C ILE A 14 3.52 3.50 0.61
N VAL A 15 3.77 4.69 0.05
CA VAL A 15 3.96 5.91 0.85
C VAL A 15 2.67 6.31 1.57
N PRO A 16 1.49 6.38 0.90
CA PRO A 16 0.22 6.62 1.58
C PRO A 16 -0.11 5.55 2.62
N PHE A 17 0.18 4.27 2.31
CA PHE A 17 -0.06 3.17 3.25
C PHE A 17 0.73 3.32 4.55
N ILE A 18 2.03 3.57 4.45
CA ILE A 18 2.88 3.77 5.62
C ILE A 18 2.49 5.04 6.37
N LYS A 19 2.12 6.13 5.67
CA LYS A 19 1.67 7.36 6.32
C LYS A 19 0.41 7.15 7.16
N LYS A 20 -0.55 6.36 6.65
CA LYS A 20 -1.83 6.08 7.31
C LYS A 20 -1.72 5.04 8.42
N TYR A 21 -1.05 3.92 8.17
CA TYR A 21 -1.04 2.76 9.07
C TYR A 21 0.27 2.57 9.85
N LYS A 22 1.37 3.20 9.42
CA LYS A 22 2.73 3.06 10.01
C LYS A 22 3.18 1.60 10.16
N LYS A 23 2.70 0.74 9.26
CA LYS A 23 2.93 -0.71 9.25
C LYS A 23 3.29 -1.19 7.86
N SER A 24 3.97 -2.32 7.79
CA SER A 24 4.22 -3.07 6.56
C SER A 24 2.92 -3.68 6.03
N PRO A 25 2.58 -3.52 4.74
CA PRO A 25 1.40 -4.15 4.14
C PRO A 25 1.54 -5.68 4.00
N VAL A 26 2.75 -6.22 4.11
CA VAL A 26 3.00 -7.67 4.02
C VAL A 26 3.05 -8.31 5.39
N THR A 27 3.87 -7.79 6.30
CA THR A 27 4.10 -8.41 7.62
C THR A 27 3.21 -7.84 8.72
N GLY A 28 2.69 -6.62 8.56
CA GLY A 28 1.96 -5.90 9.61
C GLY A 28 2.85 -5.29 10.70
N GLU A 29 4.17 -5.47 10.62
CA GLU A 29 5.13 -4.90 11.57
C GLU A 29 5.29 -3.38 11.38
N PRO A 30 5.67 -2.63 12.44
CA PRO A 30 5.94 -1.21 12.33
C PRO A 30 6.99 -0.90 11.26
N MET A 31 6.68 0.02 10.35
CA MET A 31 7.56 0.39 9.25
C MET A 31 7.48 1.90 9.01
N VAL A 32 8.62 2.52 8.71
CA VAL A 32 8.69 3.93 8.32
C VAL A 32 9.16 4.08 6.88
N ALA A 33 8.81 5.19 6.24
CA ALA A 33 9.18 5.46 4.84
C ALA A 33 10.71 5.50 4.61
N LYS A 34 11.49 5.82 5.65
CA LYS A 34 12.96 5.81 5.61
C LYS A 34 13.57 4.41 5.51
N ASP A 35 12.82 3.37 5.88
CA ASP A 35 13.28 1.98 5.75
C ASP A 35 13.16 1.45 4.32
N LEU A 36 12.49 2.19 3.43
CA LEU A 36 12.35 1.83 2.03
C LEU A 36 13.60 2.23 1.24
N VAL A 37 14.10 1.27 0.48
CA VAL A 37 15.21 1.46 -0.46
C VAL A 37 14.65 1.79 -1.83
N LYS A 38 15.14 2.86 -2.45
CA LYS A 38 14.86 3.15 -3.86
C LYS A 38 15.69 2.19 -4.72
N LEU A 39 15.03 1.43 -5.58
CA LEU A 39 15.72 0.50 -6.48
C LEU A 39 16.11 1.18 -7.79
N HIS A 40 17.30 0.85 -8.27
CA HIS A 40 17.87 1.31 -9.52
C HIS A 40 18.11 0.11 -10.44
N PHE A 41 17.17 -0.12 -11.37
CA PHE A 41 17.30 -1.16 -12.39
C PHE A 41 17.98 -0.59 -13.64
N ALA A 42 18.99 -1.27 -14.15
CA ALA A 42 19.60 -0.92 -15.42
C ALA A 42 18.73 -1.38 -16.59
N ARG A 43 18.61 -0.55 -17.63
CA ARG A 43 17.86 -0.85 -18.85
C ARG A 43 18.79 -0.93 -20.05
N ASN A 44 18.54 -1.89 -20.93
CA ASN A 44 19.29 -2.02 -22.18
C ASN A 44 18.72 -1.08 -23.26
N LYS A 45 19.28 -1.11 -24.47
CA LYS A 45 18.80 -0.28 -25.61
C LYS A 45 17.36 -0.58 -26.05
N LYS A 46 16.81 -1.72 -25.65
CA LYS A 46 15.41 -2.14 -25.91
C LYS A 46 14.50 -1.84 -24.71
N GLU A 47 14.96 -1.05 -23.75
CA GLU A 47 14.28 -0.71 -22.50
C GLU A 47 13.99 -1.90 -21.56
N GLU A 48 14.58 -3.07 -21.81
CA GLU A 48 14.43 -4.24 -20.96
C GLU A 48 15.35 -4.14 -19.75
N TYR A 49 14.86 -4.56 -18.58
CA TYR A 49 15.68 -4.60 -17.37
C TYR A 49 16.73 -5.71 -17.47
N HIS A 50 17.97 -5.36 -17.13
CA HIS A 50 19.10 -6.28 -17.24
C HIS A 50 20.09 -6.04 -16.10
N CYS A 51 20.91 -7.06 -15.83
CA CYS A 51 22.05 -6.91 -14.96
C CYS A 51 23.11 -6.03 -15.65
N PRO A 52 23.57 -4.94 -15.03
CA PRO A 52 24.53 -4.03 -15.65
C PRO A 52 25.96 -4.60 -15.75
N VAL A 53 26.23 -5.72 -15.07
CA VAL A 53 27.55 -6.37 -15.05
C VAL A 53 27.60 -7.57 -16.01
N THR A 54 26.62 -8.47 -15.91
CA THR A 54 26.56 -9.68 -16.75
C THR A 54 25.80 -9.47 -18.05
N TYR A 55 25.16 -8.31 -18.22
CA TYR A 55 24.30 -7.96 -19.35
C TYR A 55 23.10 -8.89 -19.59
N LYS A 56 22.83 -9.82 -18.67
CA LYS A 56 21.71 -10.76 -18.73
C LYS A 56 20.41 -10.03 -18.44
N VAL A 57 19.44 -10.19 -19.34
CA VAL A 57 18.08 -9.66 -19.17
C VAL A 57 17.39 -10.41 -18.04
N PHE A 58 16.70 -9.67 -17.17
CA PHE A 58 15.95 -10.25 -16.06
C PHE A 58 14.61 -10.82 -16.55
N ASN A 59 14.24 -11.98 -16.00
CA ASN A 59 12.99 -12.67 -16.28
C ASN A 59 12.37 -13.23 -14.98
N GLU A 60 11.22 -13.91 -15.10
CA GLU A 60 10.47 -14.50 -13.98
C GLU A 60 11.23 -15.57 -13.18
N ASN A 61 12.29 -16.13 -13.75
CA ASN A 61 13.14 -17.14 -13.09
C ASN A 61 14.54 -16.60 -12.78
N SER A 62 14.74 -15.29 -12.83
CA SER A 62 16.02 -14.67 -12.52
C SER A 62 16.19 -14.54 -11.02
N HIS A 63 17.35 -14.98 -10.51
CA HIS A 63 17.75 -14.66 -9.14
C HIS A 63 18.34 -13.25 -9.12
N ILE A 64 17.60 -12.33 -8.51
CA ILE A 64 17.89 -10.90 -8.52
C ILE A 64 18.09 -10.40 -7.09
N VAL A 65 19.16 -9.62 -6.91
CA VAL A 65 19.48 -8.97 -5.64
C VAL A 65 19.70 -7.48 -5.82
N ALA A 66 19.46 -6.71 -4.77
CA ALA A 66 19.79 -5.31 -4.70
C ALA A 66 20.74 -5.03 -3.55
N ILE A 67 21.61 -4.04 -3.71
CA ILE A 67 22.46 -3.54 -2.63
C ILE A 67 21.72 -2.42 -1.92
N ARG A 68 21.53 -2.54 -0.59
CA ARG A 68 20.74 -1.58 0.20
C ARG A 68 21.27 -0.15 0.16
N THR A 69 22.59 0.02 0.19
CA THR A 69 23.25 1.33 0.28
C THR A 69 23.01 2.16 -0.99
N THR A 70 23.19 1.55 -2.15
CA THR A 70 23.10 2.21 -3.46
C THR A 70 21.73 2.04 -4.11
N GLY A 71 20.99 1.00 -3.75
CA GLY A 71 19.76 0.58 -4.41
C GLY A 71 19.97 -0.10 -5.77
N ASN A 72 21.21 -0.31 -6.21
CA ASN A 72 21.51 -0.91 -7.50
C ASN A 72 21.12 -2.39 -7.52
N VAL A 73 20.52 -2.81 -8.64
CA VAL A 73 20.00 -4.16 -8.82
C VAL A 73 20.92 -4.97 -9.74
N PHE A 74 21.28 -6.17 -9.30
CA PHE A 74 22.21 -7.08 -9.97
C PHE A 74 21.64 -8.50 -10.06
N ALA A 75 22.16 -9.28 -11.00
CA ALA A 75 22.00 -10.73 -10.94
C ALA A 75 22.78 -11.28 -9.74
N TYR A 76 22.18 -12.23 -9.00
CA TYR A 76 22.83 -12.86 -7.84
C TYR A 76 24.21 -13.43 -8.19
N GLU A 77 24.32 -14.07 -9.36
CA GLU A 77 25.56 -14.63 -9.91
C GLU A 77 26.70 -13.60 -9.95
N ALA A 78 26.41 -12.36 -10.37
CA ALA A 78 27.42 -11.30 -10.45
C ALA A 78 27.95 -10.93 -9.06
N VAL A 79 27.04 -10.79 -8.09
CA VAL A 79 27.40 -10.48 -6.69
C VAL A 79 28.09 -11.66 -6.03
N GLU A 80 27.71 -12.88 -6.36
CA GLU A 80 28.32 -14.10 -5.83
C GLU A 80 29.78 -14.23 -6.27
N GLU A 81 30.06 -14.12 -7.57
CA GLU A 81 31.41 -14.23 -8.11
C GLU A 81 32.30 -13.05 -7.72
N LEU A 82 31.81 -11.81 -7.87
CA LEU A 82 32.65 -10.62 -7.77
C LEU A 82 32.71 -10.01 -6.37
N ASN A 83 31.73 -10.30 -5.50
CA ASN A 83 31.72 -9.78 -4.12
C ASN A 83 31.85 -10.88 -3.07
N LEU A 84 30.99 -11.91 -3.10
CA LEU A 84 30.93 -12.91 -2.02
C LEU A 84 32.17 -13.81 -2.01
N LYS A 85 32.57 -14.36 -3.16
CA LYS A 85 33.73 -15.26 -3.26
C LYS A 85 35.05 -14.53 -3.08
N THR A 86 35.18 -13.33 -3.64
CA THR A 86 36.39 -12.48 -3.53
C THR A 86 36.50 -11.76 -2.18
N LYS A 87 35.44 -11.78 -1.36
CA LYS A 87 35.30 -11.01 -0.12
C LYS A 87 35.46 -9.49 -0.32
N ASN A 88 35.18 -9.00 -1.52
CA ASN A 88 35.22 -7.58 -1.84
C ASN A 88 33.80 -6.98 -1.75
N PHE A 89 33.43 -6.37 -0.63
CA PHE A 89 32.09 -5.82 -0.43
C PHE A 89 31.99 -4.35 -0.87
N ARG A 90 32.11 -4.13 -2.18
CA ARG A 90 31.93 -2.83 -2.82
C ARG A 90 30.95 -2.95 -3.98
N ASP A 91 30.04 -2.01 -4.09
CA ASP A 91 29.04 -1.98 -5.16
C ASP A 91 29.74 -2.00 -6.53
N LEU A 92 29.25 -2.85 -7.43
CA LEU A 92 29.92 -3.15 -8.69
C LEU A 92 29.88 -1.99 -9.71
N LEU A 93 29.04 -0.97 -9.49
CA LEU A 93 28.95 0.21 -10.36
C LEU A 93 29.58 1.44 -9.73
N THR A 94 29.29 1.66 -8.46
CA THR A 94 29.64 2.91 -7.74
C THR A 94 30.85 2.76 -6.83
N SER A 95 31.32 1.53 -6.60
CA SER A 95 32.42 1.21 -5.68
C SER A 95 32.16 1.59 -4.20
N GLU A 96 30.91 1.90 -3.84
CA GLU A 96 30.51 2.20 -2.47
C GLU A 96 30.62 0.94 -1.59
N PRO A 97 31.23 1.04 -0.39
CA PRO A 97 31.33 -0.10 0.51
C PRO A 97 29.94 -0.48 1.05
N PHE A 98 29.69 -1.79 1.17
CA PHE A 98 28.50 -2.32 1.80
C PHE A 98 28.86 -3.52 2.69
N VAL A 99 27.92 -4.02 3.51
CA VAL A 99 28.11 -5.26 4.27
C VAL A 99 27.26 -6.38 3.72
N ARG A 100 27.62 -7.65 3.99
CA ARG A 100 26.82 -8.80 3.52
C ARG A 100 25.32 -8.72 3.89
N LYS A 101 24.98 -8.07 5.01
CA LYS A 101 23.59 -7.84 5.45
C LYS A 101 22.82 -6.83 4.59
N ASP A 102 23.51 -6.04 3.78
CA ASP A 102 22.94 -5.05 2.87
C ASP A 102 22.52 -5.66 1.54
N ILE A 103 22.87 -6.93 1.27
CA ILE A 103 22.41 -7.65 0.08
C ILE A 103 20.96 -8.05 0.33
N ILE A 104 20.04 -7.45 -0.42
CA ILE A 104 18.61 -7.72 -0.35
C ILE A 104 18.22 -8.61 -1.51
N THR A 105 17.78 -9.82 -1.23
CA THR A 105 17.23 -10.72 -2.25
C THR A 105 15.82 -10.30 -2.62
N ILE A 106 15.65 -9.80 -3.85
CA ILE A 106 14.34 -9.41 -4.37
C ILE A 106 13.59 -10.66 -4.81
N GLN A 107 14.21 -11.45 -5.67
CA GLN A 107 13.62 -12.61 -6.32
C GLN A 107 14.60 -13.77 -6.25
N ASP A 108 14.11 -14.91 -5.76
CA ASP A 108 14.84 -16.16 -5.68
C ASP A 108 13.89 -17.28 -6.15
N PRO A 109 14.14 -17.87 -7.34
CA PRO A 109 13.30 -18.95 -7.88
C PRO A 109 13.18 -20.15 -6.95
N SER A 110 14.14 -20.36 -6.05
CA SER A 110 14.13 -21.47 -5.10
C SER A 110 13.26 -21.20 -3.86
N LYS A 111 12.83 -19.95 -3.62
CA LYS A 111 12.07 -19.54 -2.43
C LYS A 111 10.71 -18.94 -2.82
N LEU A 112 9.75 -19.82 -3.08
CA LEU A 112 8.40 -19.44 -3.51
C LEU A 112 7.51 -18.94 -2.36
N GLU A 113 7.80 -19.32 -1.11
CA GLU A 113 7.00 -18.98 0.07
C GLU A 113 6.81 -17.46 0.25
N LYS A 114 7.83 -16.67 -0.10
CA LYS A 114 7.81 -15.21 -0.02
C LYS A 114 6.74 -14.57 -0.91
N PHE A 115 6.25 -15.29 -1.93
CA PHE A 115 5.25 -14.81 -2.88
C PHE A 115 3.82 -15.27 -2.55
N ASN A 116 3.57 -15.85 -1.36
CA ASN A 116 2.22 -16.22 -0.97
C ASN A 116 1.37 -14.98 -0.62
N ILE A 117 0.71 -14.43 -1.63
CA ILE A 117 -0.10 -13.22 -1.55
C ILE A 117 -1.22 -13.35 -0.49
N SER A 118 -1.78 -14.55 -0.32
CA SER A 118 -2.85 -14.82 0.66
C SER A 118 -2.41 -14.57 2.10
N GLU A 119 -1.10 -14.60 2.37
CA GLU A 119 -0.58 -14.39 3.71
C GLU A 119 -0.38 -12.93 4.09
N PHE A 120 -0.43 -12.02 3.11
CA PHE A 120 -0.11 -10.61 3.31
C PHE A 120 -1.10 -9.94 4.26
N TYR A 121 -0.56 -9.12 5.17
CA TYR A 121 -1.31 -8.43 6.21
C TYR A 121 -2.48 -7.60 5.66
N HIS A 122 -2.26 -6.86 4.57
CA HIS A 122 -3.30 -6.02 3.97
C HIS A 122 -4.46 -6.82 3.36
N ILE A 123 -4.19 -8.06 2.92
CA ILE A 123 -5.22 -8.95 2.35
C ILE A 123 -6.02 -9.61 3.48
N LYS A 124 -5.34 -10.19 4.47
CA LYS A 124 -5.98 -10.83 5.62
C LYS A 124 -6.88 -9.88 6.40
N ASN A 125 -6.44 -8.63 6.58
CA ASN A 125 -7.18 -7.64 7.36
C ASN A 125 -8.05 -6.71 6.49
N ASN A 126 -8.11 -6.96 5.17
CA ASN A 126 -8.84 -6.13 4.20
C ASN A 126 -8.51 -4.63 4.35
N VAL A 127 -7.24 -4.33 4.61
CA VAL A 127 -6.74 -2.96 4.84
C VAL A 127 -6.45 -2.34 3.49
N LYS A 128 -7.31 -1.39 3.10
CA LYS A 128 -7.15 -0.62 1.87
C LYS A 128 -6.84 0.83 2.22
N VAL A 129 -5.85 1.38 1.54
CA VAL A 129 -5.71 2.84 1.45
C VAL A 129 -6.69 3.27 0.38
N LEU A 130 -7.61 4.14 0.75
CA LEU A 130 -8.55 4.78 -0.16
C LEU A 130 -7.96 6.14 -0.45
N ASP A 131 -8.12 6.59 -1.69
CA ASP A 131 -7.73 7.94 -2.05
C ASP A 131 -8.64 8.97 -1.36
N GLU A 132 -8.17 10.21 -1.22
CA GLU A 132 -8.91 11.28 -0.54
C GLU A 132 -10.31 11.48 -1.15
N ASP A 133 -10.43 11.31 -2.47
CA ASP A 133 -11.69 11.37 -3.20
C ASP A 133 -12.63 10.21 -2.87
N GLU A 134 -12.10 8.99 -2.66
CA GLU A 134 -12.88 7.83 -2.23
C GLU A 134 -13.29 7.93 -0.76
N GLU A 135 -12.45 8.54 0.09
CA GLU A 135 -12.81 8.84 1.47
C GLU A 135 -13.88 9.93 1.57
N ALA A 136 -13.80 10.96 0.71
CA ALA A 136 -14.84 11.99 0.58
C ALA A 136 -16.14 11.38 0.06
N ALA A 137 -16.07 10.53 -0.97
CA ALA A 137 -17.23 9.83 -1.50
C ALA A 137 -17.85 8.92 -0.42
N LYS A 138 -17.05 8.20 0.39
CA LYS A 138 -17.57 7.40 1.52
C LYS A 138 -18.37 8.19 2.57
N LYS A 139 -18.15 9.50 2.68
CA LYS A 139 -18.94 10.36 3.58
C LYS A 139 -20.31 10.69 2.99
N ASP A 140 -20.47 10.61 1.67
CA ASP A 140 -21.76 10.80 1.01
C ASP A 140 -22.65 9.57 1.29
N PRO A 141 -23.86 9.74 1.88
CA PRO A 141 -24.84 8.67 2.02
C PRO A 141 -25.13 7.93 0.71
N LYS A 142 -24.98 8.61 -0.44
CA LYS A 142 -25.20 8.07 -1.77
C LYS A 142 -24.12 7.09 -2.23
N TYR A 143 -22.92 7.11 -1.65
CA TYR A 143 -21.82 6.24 -2.07
C TYR A 143 -22.05 4.75 -1.81
N ARG A 144 -22.89 4.42 -0.83
CA ARG A 144 -23.29 3.04 -0.54
C ARG A 144 -24.49 2.57 -1.38
N LEU A 145 -25.16 3.48 -2.09
CA LEU A 145 -26.23 3.11 -3.01
C LEU A 145 -25.59 2.62 -4.32
N GLY A 146 -25.89 1.36 -4.67
CA GLY A 146 -25.56 0.82 -5.98
C GLY A 146 -26.46 1.40 -7.07
N LYS A 147 -26.67 0.65 -8.17
CA LYS A 147 -27.63 1.05 -9.20
C LYS A 147 -29.05 0.92 -8.64
N THR A 148 -29.68 2.04 -8.32
CA THR A 148 -31.06 2.12 -7.85
C THR A 148 -32.06 2.12 -9.01
N SER A 149 -33.32 1.79 -8.74
CA SER A 149 -34.39 1.93 -9.74
C SER A 149 -34.69 3.41 -10.00
N VAL A 150 -35.28 3.71 -11.16
CA VAL A 150 -35.63 5.09 -11.56
C VAL A 150 -36.62 5.71 -10.57
N GLU A 151 -37.54 4.92 -10.03
CA GLU A 151 -38.50 5.36 -9.00
C GLU A 151 -37.79 5.72 -7.69
N THR A 152 -36.78 4.94 -7.32
CA THR A 152 -35.98 5.19 -6.12
C THR A 152 -35.14 6.46 -6.27
N GLU A 153 -34.61 6.73 -7.46
CA GLU A 153 -33.88 7.97 -7.75
C GLU A 153 -34.78 9.20 -7.68
N ASN A 154 -36.00 9.11 -8.23
CA ASN A 154 -36.96 10.21 -8.22
C ASN A 154 -37.42 10.55 -6.80
N THR A 155 -37.72 9.54 -5.98
CA THR A 155 -38.12 9.76 -4.58
C THR A 155 -36.97 10.34 -3.74
N LEU A 156 -35.73 9.89 -3.94
CA LEU A 156 -34.54 10.48 -3.29
C LEU A 156 -34.33 11.95 -3.70
N LYS A 157 -34.59 12.29 -4.96
CA LYS A 157 -34.47 13.67 -5.45
C LYS A 157 -35.52 14.59 -4.82
N GLU A 158 -36.77 14.17 -4.80
CA GLU A 158 -37.86 14.90 -4.15
C GLU A 158 -37.62 15.08 -2.65
N LEU A 159 -37.14 14.03 -1.97
CA LEU A 159 -36.76 14.10 -0.55
C LEU A 159 -35.67 15.15 -0.31
N ASN A 160 -34.62 15.18 -1.12
CA ASN A 160 -33.56 16.18 -0.98
C ASN A 160 -34.04 17.62 -1.23
N GLU A 161 -35.02 17.81 -2.12
CA GLU A 161 -35.59 19.14 -2.42
C GLU A 161 -36.58 19.61 -1.34
N THR A 162 -37.34 18.69 -0.75
CA THR A 162 -38.42 18.99 0.19
C THR A 162 -38.03 18.88 1.66
N TYR A 163 -36.93 18.20 1.98
CA TYR A 163 -36.47 18.03 3.35
C TYR A 163 -36.02 19.35 3.97
N LYS A 164 -36.74 19.79 5.01
CA LYS A 164 -36.33 20.88 5.90
C LYS A 164 -35.93 20.28 7.23
N ALA A 165 -34.67 20.48 7.62
CA ALA A 165 -34.20 20.04 8.94
C ALA A 165 -35.06 20.69 10.04
N PRO A 166 -35.50 19.94 11.07
CA PRO A 166 -36.19 20.53 12.21
C PRO A 166 -35.30 21.59 12.85
N THR A 167 -35.84 22.80 13.07
CA THR A 167 -35.09 23.84 13.78
C THR A 167 -34.91 23.42 15.24
N GLU A 168 -33.80 23.82 15.88
CA GLU A 168 -33.49 23.50 17.30
C GLU A 168 -34.65 23.81 18.27
N SER A 169 -35.52 24.77 17.92
CA SER A 169 -36.73 25.09 18.68
C SER A 169 -37.75 23.95 18.77
N TYR A 170 -37.88 23.13 17.72
CA TYR A 170 -38.80 21.99 17.72
C TYR A 170 -38.27 20.83 18.55
N LEU A 171 -36.95 20.59 18.55
CA LEU A 171 -36.32 19.51 19.34
C LEU A 171 -36.40 19.76 20.86
N LYS A 172 -36.28 21.03 21.30
CA LYS A 172 -36.48 21.38 22.72
C LYS A 172 -37.94 21.18 23.17
N SER A 173 -38.90 21.51 22.31
CA SER A 173 -40.33 21.39 22.65
C SER A 173 -40.81 19.95 22.81
N THR A 174 -40.22 19.00 22.09
CA THR A 174 -40.56 17.58 22.18
C THR A 174 -39.89 16.89 23.38
N GLU A 175 -38.70 17.32 23.79
CA GLU A 175 -38.06 16.86 25.03
C GLU A 175 -38.77 17.35 26.30
N GLU A 176 -39.35 18.56 26.28
CA GLU A 176 -40.15 19.09 27.39
C GLU A 176 -41.53 18.41 27.49
N ALA A 177 -42.17 18.11 26.35
CA ALA A 177 -43.45 17.41 26.32
C ALA A 177 -43.36 15.94 26.79
N ALA A 178 -42.18 15.30 26.69
CA ALA A 178 -41.93 13.94 27.17
C ALA A 178 -41.70 13.86 28.70
N LYS A 179 -41.55 14.99 29.41
CA LYS A 179 -41.28 15.04 30.86
C LYS A 179 -42.50 15.29 31.75
N HIS A 180 -43.72 15.38 31.19
CA HIS A 180 -44.95 15.45 31.97
C HIS A 180 -45.95 14.38 31.51
N PRO A 181 -45.98 13.20 32.19
CA PRO A 181 -47.09 12.28 32.04
C PRO A 181 -48.34 12.97 32.60
N LYS A 182 -49.38 13.11 31.77
CA LYS A 182 -50.67 13.62 32.21
C LYS A 182 -51.31 12.61 33.16
N ASP A 183 -51.46 12.99 34.42
CA ASP A 183 -52.30 12.30 35.40
C ASP A 183 -53.74 12.19 34.86
N THR A 184 -54.23 10.96 34.75
CA THR A 184 -55.64 10.63 34.47
C THR A 184 -56.49 10.92 35.70
N PRO A 185 -57.57 11.72 35.60
CA PRO A 185 -58.56 11.80 36.66
C PRO A 185 -59.56 10.64 36.56
N ASN A 186 -59.89 10.14 37.74
CA ASN A 186 -60.81 9.05 38.09
C ASN A 186 -62.27 9.37 37.76
#